data_AF-A0A950MM94-F1
#
_entry.id   AF-A0A950MM94-F1
#
_cell.length_a   1.000
_cell.length_b   1.000
_cell.length_c   1.000
_cell.angle_alpha   90.00
_cell.angle_beta   90.00
_cell.angle_gamma   90.00
#
_symmetry.space_group_name_H-M   'P 1'
#
loop_
_entity.id
_entity.type
_entity.pdbx_description
1 polymer ?
#
loop_
_entity_poly.entity_id
_entity_poly.type
_entity_poly.pdbx_seq_one_letter_code
_entity_poly.pdbx_strand_id
1 'polypeptide(L)' 'LLGRYGKLVFDSWTRPKYLKVSGKRRAADKTIERRFKRYGRFAGLAFWLLLTKDWLD' A
#
# COMPACT_ATOMS: atom_id res chain seq x y z
N LEU A 1 -8.34 -16.66 12.33
CA LEU A 1 -8.36 -15.19 12.21
C LEU A 1 -6.96 -14.54 12.24
N LEU A 2 -5.88 -15.25 11.87
CA LEU A 2 -4.51 -14.70 11.87
C LEU A 2 -3.71 -15.39 10.76
N GLY A 3 -3.38 -14.69 9.66
CA GLY A 3 -2.56 -15.33 8.61
C GLY A 3 -2.62 -14.73 7.21
N ARG A 4 -3.44 -13.70 6.96
CA ARG A 4 -3.40 -12.97 5.67
C ARG A 4 -2.95 -11.53 5.87
N TYR A 5 -1.68 -11.37 6.25
CA TYR A 5 -0.91 -10.13 6.04
C TYR A 5 -0.77 -9.75 4.55
N GLY A 6 -1.42 -10.49 3.64
CA GLY A 6 -1.49 -10.18 2.21
C GLY A 6 -2.61 -9.21 1.82
N LYS A 7 -3.60 -8.96 2.69
CA LYS A 7 -4.50 -7.83 2.48
C LYS A 7 -3.78 -6.59 2.98
N LEU A 8 -3.38 -5.74 2.04
CA LEU A 8 -3.06 -4.35 2.36
C LEU A 8 -4.22 -3.83 3.22
N VAL A 9 -3.91 -3.41 4.44
CA VAL A 9 -4.87 -2.80 5.34
C VAL A 9 -5.16 -1.42 4.75
N PHE A 10 -6.10 -1.37 3.81
CA PHE A 10 -6.62 -0.15 3.24
C PHE A 10 -7.53 0.51 4.27
N ASP A 11 -6.91 1.05 5.30
CA ASP A 11 -7.61 1.89 6.25
C ASP A 11 -7.97 3.24 5.60
N SER A 12 -8.99 3.92 6.12
CA SER A 12 -9.57 5.17 5.60
C SER A 12 -8.50 6.23 5.27
N TRP A 13 -7.37 6.24 6.00
CA TRP A 13 -6.28 7.20 5.81
C TRP A 13 -5.18 6.76 4.82
N THR A 14 -5.02 5.46 4.57
CA THR A 14 -3.92 4.94 3.72
C THR A 14 -4.16 5.15 2.22
N ARG A 15 -5.43 5.10 1.79
CA ARG A 15 -5.83 5.39 0.40
C ARG A 15 -5.45 6.81 -0.05
N PRO A 16 -5.87 7.90 0.63
CA PRO A 16 -5.52 9.24 0.20
C PRO A 16 -4.01 9.50 0.25
N LYS A 17 -3.29 8.96 1.24
CA LYS A 17 -1.82 9.08 1.32
C LYS A 17 -1.14 8.34 0.16
N TYR A 18 -1.55 7.12 -0.17
CA TYR A 18 -1.02 6.40 -1.33
C TYR A 18 -1.30 7.14 -2.66
N LEU A 19 -2.47 7.75 -2.81
CA LEU A 19 -2.80 8.54 -4.00
C LEU A 19 -1.87 9.76 -4.14
N LYS A 20 -1.60 10.47 -3.03
CA LYS A 20 -0.63 11.58 -3.00
C LYS A 20 0.78 11.11 -3.39
N VAL A 21 1.31 10.09 -2.72
CA VAL A 21 2.69 9.62 -2.95
C VAL A 21 2.87 8.95 -4.31
N SER A 22 1.86 8.22 -4.79
CA SER A 22 1.95 7.54 -6.10
C SER A 22 1.59 8.42 -7.29
N GLY A 23 1.11 9.65 -7.06
CA GLY A 23 0.66 10.57 -8.10
C GLY A 23 -0.59 10.10 -8.87
N LYS A 24 -1.31 9.09 -8.37
CA LYS A 24 -2.47 8.52 -9.05
C LYS A 24 -3.76 9.23 -8.61
N ARG A 25 -4.63 9.54 -9.57
CA ARG A 25 -5.98 10.11 -9.32
C ARG A 25 -6.94 9.13 -8.65
N ARG A 26 -6.86 7.84 -8.99
CA ARG A 26 -7.68 6.75 -8.43
C ARG A 26 -6.87 5.47 -8.42
N ALA A 27 -7.01 4.68 -7.36
CA ALA A 27 -6.42 3.37 -7.25
C ALA A 27 -7.41 2.44 -6.55
N ALA A 28 -7.79 1.36 -7.23
CA ALA A 28 -8.55 0.29 -6.58
C ALA A 28 -7.61 -0.58 -5.76
N ASP A 29 -8.10 -1.10 -4.63
CA ASP A 29 -7.35 -1.95 -3.71
C ASP A 29 -6.67 -3.12 -4.44
N LYS A 30 -7.42 -3.80 -5.33
CA LYS A 30 -6.89 -4.88 -6.18
C LYS A 30 -5.73 -4.44 -7.08
N THR A 31 -5.70 -3.19 -7.52
CA THR A 31 -4.63 -2.64 -8.36
C THR A 31 -3.36 -2.43 -7.54
N ILE A 32 -3.52 -1.95 -6.31
CA ILE A 32 -2.42 -1.77 -5.37
C ILE A 32 -1.89 -3.15 -4.94
N GLU A 33 -2.76 -4.08 -4.57
CA GLU A 33 -2.40 -5.47 -4.26
C GLU A 33 -1.62 -6.12 -5.40
N ARG A 34 -2.07 -6.03 -6.65
CA ARG A 34 -1.32 -6.57 -7.81
C ARG A 34 0.06 -5.94 -7.95
N ARG A 35 0.19 -4.62 -7.72
CA ARG A 35 1.47 -3.91 -7.80
C ARG A 35 2.47 -4.43 -6.76
N PHE A 36 1.99 -4.68 -5.55
CA PHE A 36 2.83 -5.14 -4.44
C PHE A 36 2.95 -6.67 -4.33
N LYS A 37 2.15 -7.43 -5.10
CA LYS A 37 2.20 -8.91 -5.15
C LYS A 37 3.60 -9.43 -5.48
N ARG A 38 4.40 -8.69 -6.27
CA ARG A 38 5.79 -9.03 -6.60
C ARG A 38 6.71 -9.16 -5.39
N TYR A 39 6.35 -8.53 -4.26
CA TYR A 39 7.12 -8.57 -3.02
C TYR A 39 6.71 -9.72 -2.10
N GLY A 40 5.72 -10.53 -2.49
CA GLY A 40 5.29 -11.73 -1.75
C GLY A 40 4.94 -11.41 -0.29
N ARG A 41 5.62 -12.07 0.65
CA ARG A 41 5.44 -11.88 2.10
C ARG A 41 5.75 -10.46 2.57
N PHE A 42 6.60 -9.73 1.83
CA PHE A 42 6.99 -8.35 2.14
C PHE A 42 6.11 -7.29 1.48
N ALA A 43 5.01 -7.68 0.83
CA ALA A 43 4.10 -6.74 0.16
C ALA A 43 3.59 -5.63 1.09
N GLY A 44 3.25 -5.96 2.34
CA GLY A 44 2.83 -4.99 3.34
C GLY A 44 3.95 -4.02 3.74
N LEU A 45 5.18 -4.52 3.89
CA LEU A 45 6.36 -3.70 4.23
C LEU A 45 6.72 -2.74 3.09
N ALA A 46 6.75 -3.24 1.85
CA ALA A 46 7.01 -2.42 0.67
C ALA A 46 5.96 -1.30 0.50
N PHE A 47 4.71 -1.59 0.83
CA PHE A 47 3.67 -0.56 0.88
C PHE A 47 3.91 0.46 1.99
N TRP A 48 4.29 0.01 3.19
CA TRP A 48 4.59 0.87 4.33
C TRP A 48 5.77 1.83 4.06
N LEU A 49 6.83 1.33 3.40
CA LEU A 49 7.97 2.13 2.97
C LEU A 49 7.56 3.21 1.95
N LEU A 50 6.64 2.88 1.04
CA LEU A 50 6.13 3.88 0.11
C LEU A 50 5.32 4.96 0.84
N LEU A 51 4.47 4.59 1.81
CA LEU A 51 3.67 5.55 2.57
C LEU A 51 4.51 6.49 3.45
N THR A 52 5.63 5.98 3.97
CA THR A 52 6.55 6.72 4.85
C THR A 52 7.62 7.50 4.11
N LYS A 53 7.78 7.30 2.80
CA LYS A 53 8.71 8.09 1.98
C LYS A 53 8.48 9.60 2.13
N ASP A 54 7.23 10.02 2.23
CA ASP A 54 6.80 11.42 2.44
C ASP A 54 7.10 11.97 3.84
N TRP A 55 7.49 11.13 4.81
CA TRP A 55 7.85 11.57 6.17
C TRP A 55 9.34 11.87 6.31
N LEU A 56 10.14 11.43 5.34
CA LEU A 56 11.59 11.64 5.30
C LEU A 56 11.99 12.84 4.42
N ASP A 57 11.00 13.46 3.75
CA ASP A 57 11.12 14.69 2.95
C ASP A 57 10.68 15.92 3.79
#